data_AF-A0A1Y1LMX4-F1
#
_entry.id   AF-A0A1Y1LMX4-F1
#
_cell.length_a   1.000
_cell.length_b   1.000
_cell.length_c   1.000
_cell.angle_alpha   90.00
_cell.angle_beta   90.00
_cell.angle_gamma   90.00
#
_symmetry.space_group_name_H-M   'P 1'
#
loop_
_entity.id
_entity.type
_entity.pdbx_description
1 polymer ?
#
loop_
_entity_poly.entity_id
_entity_poly.type
_entity_poly.pdbx_seq_one_letter_code
_entity_poly.pdbx_strand_id
1 'polypeptide(L)'
;MASEESVKQTNKNGTDSPKINEPAEDDPCIEIKSSLDKPRFLVKTENQLREKTGLSRLGLYIAIVLLIVLIILVIIVLSLAIAWPNIPHSAQFSICQDPACLRAAAQLQESWNSSVSPCEDVWGWACGRWLQNNPLPIDRSFWSERQKRQRDGKSVYLSFAYSI
;
A
#
# COMPACT_ATOMS: atom_id res chain seq x y z
N MET A 1 -17.65 -11.07 -73.25
CA MET A 1 -18.61 -10.13 -73.89
C MET A 1 -20.01 -10.57 -73.49
N ALA A 2 -20.86 -9.60 -73.16
CA ALA A 2 -22.28 -9.69 -72.80
C ALA A 2 -22.56 -10.26 -71.39
N SER A 3 -22.78 -9.44 -70.35
CA SER A 3 -23.95 -8.57 -70.02
C SER A 3 -24.92 -9.31 -69.09
N GLU A 4 -25.08 -8.92 -67.81
CA GLU A 4 -26.12 -7.99 -67.29
C GLU A 4 -27.55 -8.46 -67.63
N GLU A 5 -28.58 -8.43 -66.79
CA GLU A 5 -28.82 -8.08 -65.38
C GLU A 5 -30.34 -8.37 -65.15
N SER A 6 -30.82 -8.23 -63.90
CA SER A 6 -32.18 -7.74 -63.59
C SER A 6 -33.39 -8.69 -63.79
N VAL A 7 -34.50 -8.70 -63.03
CA VAL A 7 -35.02 -7.95 -61.87
C VAL A 7 -36.43 -8.51 -61.49
N LYS A 8 -36.81 -8.36 -60.21
CA LYS A 8 -38.16 -8.25 -59.57
C LYS A 8 -39.25 -9.34 -59.64
N GLN A 9 -39.60 -9.77 -58.41
CA GLN A 9 -40.91 -9.65 -57.71
C GLN A 9 -42.23 -9.72 -58.50
N THR A 10 -43.07 -10.67 -58.11
CA THR A 10 -44.56 -10.65 -58.16
C THR A 10 -45.06 -11.69 -57.12
N ASN A 11 -46.25 -11.72 -56.53
CA ASN A 11 -47.46 -10.90 -56.35
C ASN A 11 -48.24 -11.66 -55.23
N LYS A 12 -48.71 -11.00 -54.17
CA LYS A 12 -50.11 -10.57 -53.90
C LYS A 12 -51.14 -11.65 -53.51
N ASN A 13 -52.01 -11.18 -52.60
CA ASN A 13 -53.33 -11.64 -52.16
C ASN A 13 -53.30 -12.70 -51.05
N GLY A 14 -53.84 -12.46 -49.84
CA GLY A 14 -55.00 -11.65 -49.46
C GLY A 14 -56.18 -12.58 -49.15
N THR A 15 -57.10 -12.12 -48.29
CA THR A 15 -58.43 -12.74 -47.98
C THR A 15 -58.36 -13.76 -46.83
N ASP A 16 -59.14 -13.72 -45.74
CA ASP A 16 -60.20 -12.84 -45.25
C ASP A 16 -60.24 -12.99 -43.71
N SER A 17 -60.60 -11.94 -42.99
CA SER A 17 -60.96 -12.03 -41.56
C SER A 17 -62.47 -12.24 -41.40
N PRO A 18 -62.93 -13.07 -40.45
CA PRO A 18 -64.23 -12.90 -39.83
C PRO A 18 -64.06 -12.23 -38.45
N LYS A 19 -64.65 -11.03 -38.28
CA LYS A 19 -64.84 -10.42 -36.96
C LYS A 19 -66.13 -10.98 -36.34
N ILE A 20 -66.02 -11.52 -35.13
CA ILE A 20 -67.16 -11.79 -34.24
C ILE A 20 -67.09 -10.75 -33.12
N ASN A 21 -68.21 -10.08 -32.87
CA ASN A 21 -68.35 -9.06 -31.83
C ASN A 21 -68.78 -9.67 -30.49
N GLU A 22 -68.61 -8.87 -29.43
CA GLU A 22 -69.08 -8.96 -28.04
C GLU A 22 -68.14 -9.57 -26.99
N PRO A 23 -68.16 -9.08 -25.72
CA PRO A 23 -68.47 -7.73 -25.20
C PRO A 23 -67.28 -7.15 -24.39
N ALA A 24 -67.42 -5.90 -23.92
CA ALA A 24 -66.45 -5.24 -23.04
C ALA A 24 -66.43 -5.87 -21.65
N GLU A 25 -65.28 -6.41 -21.24
CA GLU A 25 -64.91 -6.62 -19.84
C GLU A 25 -63.77 -5.65 -19.50
N ASP A 26 -64.08 -4.66 -18.67
CA ASP A 26 -63.11 -3.92 -17.88
C ASP A 26 -62.59 -4.86 -16.78
N ASP A 27 -61.35 -5.31 -16.89
CA ASP A 27 -60.63 -5.84 -15.74
C ASP A 27 -59.16 -5.38 -15.75
N PRO A 28 -58.72 -4.61 -14.75
CA PRO A 28 -57.33 -4.20 -14.62
C PRO A 28 -56.54 -5.33 -13.95
N CYS A 29 -55.42 -5.74 -14.55
CA CYS A 29 -54.11 -5.92 -13.90
C CYS A 29 -53.21 -6.95 -14.64
N ILE A 30 -52.02 -6.47 -14.99
CA ILE A 30 -50.78 -7.16 -15.38
C ILE A 30 -50.77 -7.81 -16.78
N GLU A 31 -50.60 -6.96 -17.80
CA GLU A 31 -49.68 -7.32 -18.87
C GLU A 31 -48.26 -7.37 -18.27
N ILE A 32 -47.60 -8.53 -18.28
CA ILE A 32 -46.13 -8.57 -18.23
C ILE A 32 -45.66 -8.06 -19.59
N LYS A 33 -45.69 -6.73 -19.71
CA LYS A 33 -45.04 -6.01 -20.79
C LYS A 33 -43.55 -6.31 -20.68
N SER A 34 -42.98 -6.82 -21.74
CA SER A 34 -41.55 -6.92 -21.99
C SER A 34 -40.95 -5.51 -21.99
N SER A 35 -40.75 -4.94 -20.80
CA SER A 35 -40.19 -3.62 -20.60
C SER A 35 -38.97 -3.71 -19.70
N LEU A 36 -37.84 -4.05 -20.31
CA LEU A 36 -36.62 -3.32 -19.98
C LEU A 36 -36.63 -2.03 -20.82
N ASP A 37 -37.64 -1.18 -20.62
CA ASP A 37 -37.73 0.13 -21.24
C ASP A 37 -36.69 1.00 -20.54
N LYS A 38 -35.56 1.22 -21.22
CA LYS A 38 -34.48 2.06 -20.73
C LYS A 38 -35.10 3.42 -20.39
N PRO A 39 -35.02 3.90 -19.14
CA PRO A 39 -35.76 5.08 -18.72
C PRO A 39 -35.45 6.25 -19.65
N ARG A 40 -36.49 6.95 -20.11
CA ARG A 40 -36.43 8.10 -21.04
C ARG A 40 -35.39 9.15 -20.60
N PHE A 41 -35.11 9.24 -19.30
CA PHE A 41 -34.03 10.04 -18.73
C PHE A 41 -32.65 9.62 -19.25
N LEU A 42 -32.32 8.33 -19.23
CA LEU A 42 -31.04 7.80 -19.73
C LEU A 42 -30.85 8.08 -21.22
N VAL A 43 -31.92 7.96 -22.02
CA VAL A 43 -31.92 8.30 -23.46
C VAL A 43 -31.70 9.80 -23.67
N LYS A 44 -32.33 10.65 -22.85
CA LYS A 44 -32.16 12.11 -22.91
C LYS A 44 -30.74 12.54 -22.54
N THR A 45 -30.12 11.89 -21.55
CA THR A 45 -28.70 12.10 -21.21
C THR A 45 -27.75 11.64 -22.30
N GLU A 46 -28.01 10.52 -22.99
CA GLU A 46 -27.17 10.05 -24.10
C GLU A 46 -27.14 11.05 -25.27
N ASN A 47 -28.28 11.66 -25.58
CA ASN A 47 -28.40 12.65 -26.65
C ASN A 47 -27.72 13.98 -26.27
N GLN A 48 -27.90 14.42 -25.02
CA GLN A 48 -27.23 15.60 -24.46
C GLN A 48 -25.70 15.44 -24.37
N LEU A 49 -25.22 14.25 -24.01
CA LEU A 49 -23.78 13.94 -23.97
C LEU A 49 -23.18 13.90 -25.38
N ARG A 50 -23.90 13.36 -26.37
CA ARG A 50 -23.48 13.34 -27.78
C ARG A 50 -23.38 14.73 -28.39
N GLU A 51 -24.32 15.63 -28.08
CA GLU A 51 -24.33 17.00 -28.58
C GLU A 51 -23.13 17.81 -28.06
N LYS A 52 -22.76 17.62 -26.78
CA LYS A 52 -21.67 18.39 -26.16
C LYS A 52 -20.26 17.86 -26.42
N THR A 53 -20.10 16.57 -26.70
CA THR A 53 -18.76 15.95 -26.82
C THR A 53 -18.43 15.45 -28.22
N GLY A 54 -19.37 15.47 -29.16
CA GLY A 54 -19.15 15.05 -30.57
C GLY A 54 -18.70 13.59 -30.75
N LEU A 55 -18.62 12.82 -29.66
CA LEU A 55 -18.06 11.48 -29.65
C LEU A 55 -19.11 10.45 -30.10
N SER A 56 -18.73 9.59 -31.05
CA SER A 56 -19.56 8.45 -31.47
C SER A 56 -19.84 7.50 -30.29
N ARG A 57 -20.82 6.58 -30.45
CA ARG A 57 -21.15 5.57 -29.42
C ARG A 57 -19.89 4.76 -29.05
N LEU A 58 -19.06 4.46 -30.05
CA LEU A 58 -17.76 3.80 -29.86
C LEU A 58 -16.77 4.68 -29.07
N GLY A 59 -16.74 5.99 -29.35
CA GLY A 59 -15.88 6.94 -28.65
C GLY A 59 -16.24 7.08 -27.17
N LEU A 60 -17.53 7.04 -26.83
CA LEU A 60 -17.98 7.04 -25.43
C LEU A 60 -17.50 5.77 -24.68
N TYR A 61 -17.60 4.59 -25.30
CA TYR A 61 -17.08 3.35 -24.72
C TYR A 61 -15.55 3.43 -24.51
N ILE A 62 -14.80 3.90 -25.50
CA ILE A 62 -13.34 4.06 -25.40
C ILE A 62 -12.97 5.05 -24.29
N ALA A 63 -13.70 6.18 -24.17
CA ALA A 63 -13.47 7.16 -23.13
C ALA A 63 -13.73 6.60 -21.72
N ILE A 64 -14.80 5.81 -21.55
CA ILE A 64 -15.10 5.13 -20.28
C ILE A 64 -14.01 4.11 -19.93
N VAL A 65 -13.59 3.29 -20.89
CA VAL A 65 -12.52 2.30 -20.67
C VAL A 65 -11.20 2.99 -20.30
N LEU A 66 -10.82 4.06 -21.00
CA LEU A 66 -9.63 4.84 -20.68
C LEU A 66 -9.69 5.45 -19.27
N LEU A 67 -10.84 5.98 -18.88
CA LEU A 67 -11.05 6.55 -17.56
C LEU A 67 -10.92 5.48 -16.47
N ILE A 68 -11.50 4.29 -16.68
CA ILE A 68 -11.38 3.15 -15.75
C ILE A 68 -9.91 2.71 -15.63
N VAL A 69 -9.19 2.58 -16.75
CA VAL A 69 -7.77 2.22 -16.75
C VAL A 69 -6.95 3.25 -15.98
N LEU A 70 -7.20 4.55 -16.18
CA LEU A 70 -6.53 5.63 -15.45
C LEU A 70 -6.79 5.51 -13.94
N ILE A 71 -8.05 5.30 -13.53
CA ILE A 71 -8.41 5.11 -12.12
C ILE A 71 -7.67 3.89 -11.53
N ILE A 72 -7.64 2.76 -12.24
CA ILE A 72 -6.93 1.55 -11.79
C ILE A 72 -5.44 1.85 -11.60
N LEU A 73 -4.80 2.53 -12.56
CA LEU A 73 -3.39 2.92 -12.46
C LEU A 73 -3.13 3.81 -11.25
N VAL A 74 -4.01 4.79 -11.00
CA VAL A 74 -3.90 5.66 -9.82
C VAL A 74 -4.06 4.87 -8.53
N ILE A 75 -5.02 3.94 -8.45
CA ILE A 75 -5.21 3.07 -7.28
C ILE A 75 -3.95 2.21 -7.05
N ILE A 76 -3.35 1.66 -8.09
CA ILE A 76 -2.11 0.89 -7.99
C ILE A 76 -0.99 1.77 -7.43
N VAL A 77 -0.78 2.97 -7.99
CA VAL A 77 0.26 3.89 -7.52
C VAL A 77 0.02 4.30 -6.06
N LEU A 78 -1.22 4.61 -5.68
CA LEU A 78 -1.57 4.92 -4.29
C LEU A 78 -1.34 3.73 -3.36
N SER A 79 -1.71 2.52 -3.79
CA SER A 79 -1.48 1.31 -3.01
C SER A 79 0.02 1.06 -2.80
N LEU A 80 0.86 1.31 -3.81
CA LEU A 80 2.32 1.19 -3.70
C LEU A 80 2.93 2.29 -2.85
N ALA A 81 2.40 3.51 -2.91
CA ALA A 81 2.85 4.62 -2.08
C ALA A 81 2.51 4.41 -0.59
N ILE A 82 1.31 3.89 -0.30
CA ILE A 82 0.85 3.57 1.06
C ILE A 82 1.53 2.31 1.59
N ALA A 83 1.67 1.29 0.74
CA ALA A 83 2.31 0.03 1.09
C ALA A 83 3.84 0.09 0.97
N TRP A 84 4.43 1.24 0.65
CA TRP A 84 5.89 1.40 0.66
C TRP A 84 6.33 1.14 2.10
N PRO A 85 7.01 0.01 2.38
CA PRO A 85 7.46 -0.25 3.73
C PRO A 85 8.48 0.83 4.05
N ASN A 86 8.20 1.65 5.07
CA ASN A 86 9.25 2.34 5.80
C ASN A 86 10.06 1.25 6.47
N ILE A 87 11.03 0.68 5.75
CA ILE A 87 11.90 -0.38 6.25
C ILE A 87 12.58 0.21 7.49
N PRO A 88 12.27 -0.27 8.69
CA PRO A 88 12.89 0.28 9.88
C PRO A 88 14.40 0.04 9.76
N HIS A 89 15.20 0.97 10.25
CA HIS A 89 16.67 0.87 10.24
C HIS A 89 17.18 -0.44 10.88
N SER A 90 16.35 -1.12 11.69
CA SER A 90 16.61 -2.43 12.27
C SER A 90 16.49 -3.61 11.30
N ALA A 91 15.79 -3.47 10.16
CA ALA A 91 15.66 -4.52 9.15
C ALA A 91 16.82 -4.49 8.12
N GLN A 92 17.50 -3.34 7.99
CA GLN A 92 18.69 -3.19 7.13
C GLN A 92 20.00 -3.59 7.82
N PHE A 93 20.02 -3.68 9.16
CA PHE A 93 21.19 -4.11 9.92
C PHE A 93 20.79 -5.22 10.91
N SER A 94 21.34 -6.42 10.71
CA SER A 94 21.14 -7.53 11.65
C SER A 94 21.72 -7.19 13.02
N ILE A 95 20.89 -7.15 14.06
CA ILE A 95 21.32 -6.94 15.44
C ILE A 95 21.78 -8.28 16.04
N CYS A 96 22.92 -8.27 16.72
CA CYS A 96 23.40 -9.44 17.46
C CYS A 96 22.51 -9.76 18.66
N GLN A 97 22.20 -11.04 18.88
CA GLN A 97 21.45 -11.51 20.05
C GLN A 97 22.25 -12.50 20.90
N ASP A 98 23.54 -12.65 20.61
CA ASP A 98 24.43 -13.49 21.41
C ASP A 98 24.62 -12.89 22.82
N PRO A 99 24.61 -13.71 23.89
CA PRO A 99 24.91 -13.26 25.25
C PRO A 99 26.19 -12.42 25.37
N ALA A 100 27.26 -12.73 24.63
CA ALA A 100 28.48 -11.94 24.64
C ALA A 100 28.25 -10.52 24.09
N CYS A 101 27.46 -10.40 23.03
CA CYS A 101 27.12 -9.11 22.43
C CYS A 101 26.23 -8.28 23.36
N LEU A 102 25.21 -8.89 23.95
CA LEU A 102 24.30 -8.20 24.88
C LEU A 102 25.03 -7.70 26.14
N ARG A 103 25.98 -8.49 26.68
CA ARG A 103 26.83 -8.03 27.79
C ARG A 103 27.73 -6.86 27.40
N ALA A 104 28.32 -6.90 26.21
CA ALA A 104 29.14 -5.80 25.71
C ALA A 104 28.31 -4.52 25.51
N ALA A 105 27.11 -4.63 24.94
CA ALA A 105 26.19 -3.52 24.77
C ALA A 105 25.76 -2.90 26.11
N ALA A 106 25.43 -3.72 27.10
CA ALA A 106 25.10 -3.26 28.45
C ALA A 106 26.26 -2.48 29.09
N GLN A 107 27.49 -3.00 29.00
CA GLN A 107 28.69 -2.33 29.54
C GLN A 107 28.96 -0.98 28.86
N LEU A 108 28.70 -0.88 27.55
CA LEU A 108 28.80 0.38 26.82
C LEU A 108 27.74 1.39 27.31
N GLN A 109 26.50 0.93 27.47
CA GLN A 109 25.39 1.77 27.92
C GLN A 109 25.56 2.30 29.35
N GLU A 110 26.27 1.57 30.20
CA GLU A 110 26.66 2.03 31.54
C GLU A 110 27.74 3.12 31.51
N SER A 111 28.51 3.20 30.43
CA SER A 111 29.66 4.11 30.30
C SER A 111 29.32 5.42 29.61
N TRP A 112 28.34 5.41 28.70
CA TRP A 112 27.92 6.60 27.96
C TRP A 112 26.94 7.49 28.74
N ASN A 113 26.83 8.75 28.35
CA ASN A 113 25.94 9.75 28.93
C ASN A 113 24.99 10.31 27.87
N SER A 114 23.74 9.83 27.88
CA SER A 114 22.70 10.28 26.95
C SER A 114 22.23 11.73 27.14
N SER A 115 22.68 12.42 28.20
CA SER A 115 22.38 13.84 28.43
C SER A 115 23.27 14.79 27.61
N VAL A 116 24.34 14.29 26.99
CA VAL A 116 25.23 15.07 26.12
C VAL A 116 24.96 14.70 24.67
N SER A 117 24.96 15.67 23.76
CA SER A 117 24.80 15.37 22.33
C SER A 117 26.11 14.79 21.76
N PRO A 118 26.08 13.64 21.05
CA PRO A 118 27.28 13.09 20.40
C PRO A 118 27.82 14.00 19.28
N CYS A 119 27.00 14.91 18.75
CA CYS A 119 27.41 15.86 17.72
C CYS A 119 28.20 17.06 18.27
N GLU A 120 28.06 17.35 19.56
CA GLU A 120 28.71 18.49 20.21
C GLU A 120 29.95 18.05 21.00
N ASP A 121 29.81 16.99 21.80
CA ASP A 121 30.91 16.40 22.57
C ASP A 121 30.80 14.88 22.57
N VAL A 122 31.44 14.27 21.57
CA VAL A 122 31.46 12.80 21.43
C VAL A 122 32.16 12.13 22.62
N TRP A 123 33.10 12.81 23.27
CA TRP A 123 33.84 12.27 24.41
C TRP A 123 32.99 12.28 25.67
N GLY A 124 32.33 13.40 25.97
CA GLY A 124 31.38 13.52 27.06
C GLY A 124 30.17 12.60 26.90
N TRP A 125 29.68 12.42 25.66
CA TRP A 125 28.65 11.44 25.37
C TRP A 125 29.15 10.00 25.55
N ALA A 126 30.30 9.61 25.01
CA ALA A 126 30.76 8.21 25.06
C ALA A 126 31.29 7.78 26.44
N CYS A 127 31.99 8.67 27.15
CA CYS A 127 32.77 8.33 28.36
C CYS A 127 32.28 9.07 29.61
N GLY A 128 31.34 10.01 29.50
CA GLY A 128 31.00 10.92 30.60
C GLY A 128 30.50 10.21 31.85
N ARG A 129 29.74 9.11 31.70
CA ARG A 129 29.25 8.33 32.86
C ARG A 129 30.32 7.38 33.40
N TRP A 130 31.21 6.88 32.55
CA TRP A 130 32.37 6.11 32.99
C TRP A 130 33.23 6.92 33.96
N LEU A 131 33.50 8.18 33.66
CA LEU A 131 34.30 9.06 34.53
C LEU A 131 33.63 9.30 35.89
N GLN A 132 32.30 9.39 35.92
CA GLN A 132 31.53 9.54 37.18
C GLN A 132 31.59 8.27 38.03
N ASN A 133 31.51 7.09 37.40
CA ASN A 133 31.45 5.81 38.10
C ASN A 133 32.83 5.25 38.47
N ASN A 134 33.91 5.81 37.93
CA ASN A 134 35.26 5.27 38.06
C ASN A 134 36.26 6.39 38.41
N PRO A 135 36.26 6.89 39.67
CA PRO A 135 37.22 7.90 40.11
C PRO A 135 38.65 7.34 40.13
N LEU A 136 39.65 8.24 40.02
CA LEU A 136 41.07 7.89 40.04
C LEU A 136 41.45 7.24 41.38
N PRO A 137 41.92 5.98 41.39
CA PRO A 137 42.40 5.32 42.59
C PRO A 137 43.68 5.97 43.14
N ILE A 138 43.85 5.99 44.46
CA ILE A 138 44.98 6.64 45.15
C ILE A 138 46.33 6.03 44.73
N ASP A 139 46.36 4.75 44.37
CA ASP A 139 47.56 4.02 43.96
C ASP A 139 48.01 4.34 42.53
N ARG A 140 47.32 5.22 41.78
CA ARG A 140 47.56 5.41 40.34
C ARG A 140 47.52 6.87 39.92
N SER A 141 48.36 7.20 38.95
CA SER A 141 48.37 8.51 38.28
C SER A 141 47.37 8.62 37.13
N PHE A 142 46.88 7.48 36.61
CA PHE A 142 45.85 7.44 35.57
C PHE A 142 44.91 6.26 35.78
N TRP A 143 43.66 6.44 35.33
CA TRP A 143 42.64 5.41 35.37
C TRP A 143 41.93 5.31 34.03
N SER A 144 41.83 4.09 33.50
CA SER A 144 41.18 3.80 32.22
C SER A 144 40.45 2.46 32.28
N GLU A 145 39.48 2.28 31.40
CA GLU A 145 38.72 1.03 31.28
C GLU A 145 39.64 -0.18 31.09
N ARG A 146 40.75 -0.02 30.35
CA ARG A 146 41.75 -1.09 30.16
C ARG A 146 42.36 -1.53 31.50
N GLN A 147 42.70 -0.59 32.37
CA GLN A 147 43.25 -0.92 33.69
C GLN A 147 42.20 -1.54 34.61
N LYS A 148 40.93 -1.15 34.48
CA LYS A 148 39.80 -1.79 35.17
C LYS A 148 39.71 -3.26 34.80
N ARG A 149 39.63 -3.57 33.50
CA ARG A 149 39.60 -4.96 33.01
C ARG A 149 40.79 -5.79 33.44
N GLN A 150 41.99 -5.21 33.43
CA GLN A 150 43.19 -5.89 33.92
C GLN A 150 43.13 -6.16 35.43
N ARG A 151 42.60 -5.22 36.22
CA ARG A 151 42.43 -5.40 37.67
C ARG A 151 41.39 -6.48 37.96
N ASP A 152 40.24 -6.42 37.30
CA ASP A 152 39.15 -7.38 37.48
C ASP A 152 39.59 -8.77 37.05
N GLY A 153 40.33 -8.90 35.93
CA GLY A 153 40.91 -10.16 35.48
C GLY A 153 41.92 -10.75 36.48
N LYS A 154 42.81 -9.93 37.06
CA LYS A 154 43.71 -10.37 38.14
C LYS A 154 42.95 -10.80 39.39
N SER A 155 41.89 -10.06 39.76
CA SER A 155 41.05 -10.41 40.91
C SER A 155 40.41 -11.77 40.73
N VAL A 156 39.83 -12.04 39.56
CA VAL A 156 39.23 -13.33 39.23
C VAL A 156 40.28 -14.45 39.26
N TYR A 157 41.46 -14.24 38.67
CA TYR A 157 42.56 -15.22 38.71
C TYR A 157 43.00 -15.54 40.14
N LEU A 158 43.15 -14.52 40.99
CA LEU A 158 43.50 -14.71 42.40
C LEU A 158 42.38 -15.43 43.15
N SER A 159 41.11 -15.08 42.92
CA SER A 159 39.97 -15.80 43.53
C SER A 159 39.99 -17.30 43.18
N PHE A 160 40.32 -17.66 41.93
CA PHE A 160 40.48 -19.06 41.55
C PHE A 160 41.71 -19.71 42.21
N ALA A 161 42.84 -19.02 42.28
CA ALA A 161 44.07 -19.55 42.89
C ALA A 161 43.95 -19.77 44.41
N TYR A 162 43.12 -18.99 45.11
CA TYR A 162 42.86 -19.12 46.55
C TYR A 162 41.68 -20.05 46.88
N SER A 163 40.95 -20.54 45.86
CA SER A 163 39.84 -21.49 46.03
C SER A 163 40.26 -22.95 45.75
N ILE A 164 41.54 -23.21 45.51
CA ILE A 164 42.19 -24.52 45.37
C ILE A 164 43.08 -24.73 46.59
#